data_AF-A0A7Y2K6Q8-F1
#
_entry.id   AF-A0A7Y2K6Q8-F1
#
_cell.length_a   1.000
_cell.length_b   1.000
_cell.length_c   1.000
_cell.angle_alpha   90.00
_cell.angle_beta   90.00
_cell.angle_gamma   90.00
#
_symmetry.space_group_name_H-M   'P 1'
#
loop_
_entity.id
_entity.type
_entity.pdbx_description
1 polymer ?
#
loop_
_entity_poly.entity_id
_entity_poly.type
_entity_poly.pdbx_seq_one_letter_code
_entity_poly.pdbx_strand_id
1 'polypeptide(L)'
;MRQNLQEKNLLSEETMEKYLELQDLMDQLTGEEMKKAMEQMQQLLQEMNRDLTQNAMENLKFDEERFKKSIERTLNLLKRIQVEQKVDELIKRIEELSKKQENLQEQIKQSDLSERNKQDELSSKQEDISNELQKMEEQMQKLKDKMSELEDMPMNEMEKLLEEFSKQQNKKLSEEASENIQQQQQEMAMQNQQQIKNNMNQMNEMMMQMQSEMKQKNQVQTFTDMMKILDNLISLSKEQEELKDESQNLDPSSSSLNQLAQEQSKLKENLKNILQQMADLSQKTFAISPEMGEALGKANQNMQMSLQSMQNRNGSFSAIQQGEAMKHLNEAASMMKSSMEGMMQSGGQGGMMSLLQQLQQMSGQQMSLNNMTQMLNQMQQGNLSPQQQGELQRLGQQQELIRKSMEQLNQEAKISGHSKKLPGDLDTILEKMQEVITDMDTQKLDDELIQKQENILSKMLDAQRSINERDFEKKRESRTGETVLRDSPYELNLSTKEAINKIKDELNRAVKEGYTKDYEELIIKYYESLRENNSGN
;
A
#
# COMPACT_ATOMS: atom_id res chain seq x y z
N MET A 1 12.73 7.32 -6.61
CA MET A 1 12.09 6.17 -7.30
C MET A 1 10.64 6.45 -7.70
N ARG A 2 9.76 7.03 -6.85
CA ARG A 2 8.36 7.41 -7.18
C ARG A 2 8.18 8.08 -8.55
N GLN A 3 8.96 9.13 -8.86
CA GLN A 3 8.81 9.87 -10.12
C GLN A 3 9.21 9.10 -11.39
N ASN A 4 10.25 8.25 -11.34
CA ASN A 4 10.73 7.53 -12.53
C ASN A 4 9.85 6.31 -12.91
N LEU A 5 9.07 5.78 -11.97
CA LEU A 5 8.19 4.62 -12.19
C LEU A 5 6.77 5.04 -12.61
N GLN A 6 6.25 6.16 -12.07
CA GLN A 6 4.98 6.75 -12.51
C GLN A 6 5.06 7.39 -13.90
N GLU A 7 6.15 8.09 -14.24
CA GLU A 7 6.31 8.73 -15.57
C GLU A 7 6.39 7.75 -16.73
N LYS A 8 6.71 6.48 -16.47
CA LYS A 8 6.84 5.44 -17.51
C LYS A 8 5.64 4.50 -17.62
N ASN A 9 4.58 4.71 -16.83
CA ASN A 9 3.37 3.88 -16.85
C ASN A 9 3.67 2.37 -16.78
N LEU A 10 4.67 1.95 -16.00
CA LEU A 10 5.21 0.58 -15.99
C LEU A 10 4.52 -0.38 -15.00
N LEU A 11 3.76 0.13 -14.03
CA LEU A 11 3.01 -0.68 -13.05
C LEU A 11 1.53 -0.77 -13.40
N SER A 12 0.84 -1.82 -12.99
CA SER A 12 -0.63 -1.81 -12.97
C SER A 12 -1.16 -0.92 -11.85
N GLU A 13 -2.40 -0.46 -11.97
CA GLU A 13 -3.09 0.37 -10.97
C GLU A 13 -3.15 -0.34 -9.61
N GLU A 14 -3.48 -1.64 -9.61
CA GLU A 14 -3.50 -2.50 -8.41
C GLU A 14 -2.12 -2.59 -7.72
N THR A 15 -1.03 -2.77 -8.48
CA THR A 15 0.33 -2.81 -7.91
C THR A 15 0.72 -1.47 -7.27
N MET A 16 0.26 -0.36 -7.84
CA MET A 16 0.49 0.98 -7.29
C MET A 16 -0.28 1.20 -5.98
N GLU A 17 -1.56 0.79 -5.92
CA GLU A 17 -2.37 0.85 -4.70
C GLU A 17 -1.72 0.04 -3.57
N LYS A 18 -1.29 -1.21 -3.84
CA LYS A 18 -0.57 -2.03 -2.84
C LYS A 18 0.71 -1.38 -2.33
N TYR A 19 1.41 -0.62 -3.18
CA TYR A 19 2.60 0.13 -2.77
C TYR A 19 2.25 1.28 -1.80
N LEU A 20 1.12 1.96 -2.02
CA LEU A 20 0.63 3.01 -1.10
C LEU A 20 0.20 2.40 0.25
N GLU A 21 -0.47 1.25 0.22
CA GLU A 21 -0.84 0.54 1.46
C GLU A 21 0.38 0.04 2.24
N LEU A 22 1.41 -0.44 1.54
CA LEU A 22 2.68 -0.81 2.17
C LEU A 22 3.35 0.40 2.85
N GLN A 23 3.26 1.58 2.23
CA GLN A 23 3.80 2.81 2.82
C GLN A 23 3.06 3.16 4.12
N ASP A 24 1.73 3.05 4.14
CA ASP A 24 0.95 3.28 5.37
C ASP A 24 1.33 2.28 6.47
N LEU A 25 1.52 0.99 6.13
CA LEU A 25 2.00 -0.01 7.09
C LEU A 25 3.40 0.32 7.64
N MET A 26 4.31 0.83 6.80
CA MET A 26 5.66 1.26 7.24
C MET A 26 5.63 2.49 8.14
N ASP A 27 4.74 3.45 7.85
CA ASP A 27 4.53 4.62 8.71
C ASP A 27 3.94 4.21 10.08
N GLN A 28 3.06 3.20 10.10
CA GLN A 28 2.52 2.62 11.34
C GLN A 28 3.58 1.88 12.16
N LEU A 29 4.47 1.13 11.51
CA LEU A 29 5.57 0.42 12.17
C LEU A 29 6.58 1.35 12.88
N THR A 30 6.72 2.58 12.42
CA THR A 30 7.73 3.53 12.89
C THR A 30 7.19 4.61 13.83
N GLY A 31 5.88 4.57 14.15
CA GLY A 31 5.14 5.61 14.86
C GLY A 31 5.32 5.66 16.39
N GLU A 32 4.81 6.76 16.98
CA GLU A 32 4.86 7.15 18.41
C GLU A 32 4.53 6.05 19.45
N GLU A 33 3.88 4.95 19.06
CA GLU A 33 3.45 3.88 19.95
C GLU A 33 4.62 3.17 20.65
N MET A 34 5.74 2.94 19.94
CA MET A 34 6.93 2.37 20.57
C MET A 34 7.60 3.36 21.55
N LYS A 35 7.58 4.66 21.23
CA LYS A 35 8.03 5.72 22.16
C LYS A 35 7.15 5.79 23.40
N LYS A 36 5.82 5.74 23.24
CA LYS A 36 4.84 5.75 24.33
C LYS A 36 4.95 4.50 25.21
N ALA A 37 5.16 3.32 24.62
CA ALA A 37 5.40 2.08 25.38
C ALA A 37 6.69 2.16 26.22
N MET A 38 7.77 2.74 25.68
CA MET A 38 9.02 2.98 26.42
C MET A 38 8.87 4.03 27.53
N GLU A 39 8.11 5.10 27.29
CA GLU A 39 7.80 6.14 28.30
C GLU A 39 6.94 5.58 29.44
N GLN A 40 5.92 4.77 29.14
CA GLN A 40 5.08 4.10 30.13
C GLN A 40 5.88 3.10 30.99
N MET A 41 6.82 2.38 30.39
CA MET A 41 7.75 1.50 31.13
C MET A 41 8.66 2.29 32.06
N GLN A 42 9.16 3.45 31.63
CA GLN A 42 10.02 4.31 32.43
C GLN A 42 9.29 4.87 33.66
N GLN A 43 7.99 5.17 33.54
CA GLN A 43 7.13 5.57 34.66
C GLN A 43 6.82 4.40 35.61
N LEU A 44 6.48 3.22 35.09
CA LEU A 44 6.15 2.04 35.90
C LEU A 44 7.34 1.47 36.68
N LEU A 45 8.57 1.64 36.17
CA LEU A 45 9.81 1.30 36.89
C LEU A 45 10.14 2.27 38.03
N GLN A 46 9.63 3.50 37.99
CA GLN A 46 9.80 4.49 39.06
C GLN A 46 8.83 4.25 40.23
N GLU A 47 7.68 3.62 40.01
CA GLU A 47 6.64 3.44 41.04
C GLU A 47 6.74 2.12 41.85
N MET A 48 7.71 1.24 41.60
CA MET A 48 7.99 -0.01 42.36
C MET A 48 6.76 -0.79 42.86
N ASN A 49 5.79 -1.06 41.98
CA ASN A 49 4.70 -1.98 42.29
C ASN A 49 4.93 -3.32 41.57
N ARG A 50 5.30 -4.36 42.33
CA ARG A 50 5.76 -5.67 41.82
C ARG A 50 4.77 -6.35 40.87
N ASP A 51 3.46 -6.24 41.13
CA ASP A 51 2.41 -6.83 40.29
C ASP A 51 2.18 -6.03 39.00
N LEU A 52 2.36 -4.69 39.04
CA LEU A 52 2.30 -3.85 37.85
C LEU A 52 3.54 -4.05 36.96
N THR A 53 4.71 -4.27 37.56
CA THR A 53 5.96 -4.55 36.82
C THR A 53 5.90 -5.88 36.08
N GLN A 54 5.28 -6.92 36.65
CA GLN A 54 5.15 -8.22 36.00
C GLN A 54 4.18 -8.18 34.80
N ASN A 55 3.03 -7.51 34.96
CA ASN A 55 2.09 -7.26 33.85
C ASN A 55 2.72 -6.37 32.76
N ALA A 56 3.47 -5.33 33.13
CA ALA A 56 4.18 -4.48 32.18
C ALA A 56 5.25 -5.25 31.38
N MET A 57 5.93 -6.22 32.01
CA MET A 57 6.94 -7.05 31.35
C MET A 57 6.33 -8.13 30.44
N GLU A 58 5.16 -8.69 30.79
CA GLU A 58 4.38 -9.53 29.88
C GLU A 58 3.85 -8.73 28.68
N ASN A 59 3.35 -7.51 28.91
CA ASN A 59 2.91 -6.61 27.85
C ASN A 59 4.05 -6.23 26.90
N LEU A 60 5.26 -5.96 27.42
CA LEU A 60 6.42 -5.63 26.59
C LEU A 60 6.87 -6.80 25.71
N LYS A 61 6.92 -8.03 26.24
CA LYS A 61 7.21 -9.23 25.44
C LYS A 61 6.18 -9.45 24.35
N PHE A 62 4.91 -9.16 24.66
CA PHE A 62 3.83 -9.23 23.70
C PHE A 62 3.97 -8.15 22.62
N ASP A 63 4.40 -6.94 22.97
CA ASP A 63 4.66 -5.84 22.03
C ASP A 63 5.85 -6.13 21.11
N GLU A 64 6.93 -6.73 21.63
CA GLU A 64 8.09 -7.15 20.82
C GLU A 64 7.70 -8.21 19.79
N GLU A 65 6.95 -9.24 20.20
CA GLU A 65 6.45 -10.28 19.27
C GLU A 65 5.47 -9.71 18.23
N ARG A 66 4.60 -8.77 18.63
CA ARG A 66 3.73 -8.06 17.68
C ARG A 66 4.53 -7.25 16.67
N PHE A 67 5.55 -6.53 17.11
CA PHE A 67 6.44 -5.74 16.26
C PHE A 67 7.24 -6.61 15.29
N LYS A 68 7.76 -7.74 15.75
CA LYS A 68 8.45 -8.71 14.90
C LYS A 68 7.51 -9.26 13.82
N LYS A 69 6.31 -9.69 14.21
CA LYS A 69 5.29 -10.19 13.28
C LYS A 69 4.85 -9.13 12.26
N SER A 70 4.77 -7.86 12.67
CA SER A 70 4.42 -6.77 11.74
C SER A 70 5.56 -6.44 10.77
N ILE A 71 6.83 -6.52 11.17
CA ILE A 71 7.97 -6.45 10.24
C ILE A 71 7.94 -7.60 9.24
N GLU A 72 7.74 -8.83 9.73
CA GLU A 72 7.70 -10.03 8.89
C GLU A 72 6.57 -9.95 7.86
N ARG A 73 5.38 -9.52 8.30
CA ARG A 73 4.25 -9.19 7.43
C ARG A 73 4.65 -8.20 6.34
N THR A 74 5.19 -7.04 6.73
CA THR A 74 5.52 -5.98 5.78
C THR A 74 6.59 -6.42 4.79
N LEU A 75 7.58 -7.20 5.24
CA LEU A 75 8.61 -7.77 4.36
C LEU A 75 7.99 -8.75 3.34
N ASN A 76 7.11 -9.64 3.78
CA ASN A 76 6.47 -10.62 2.90
C ASN A 76 5.53 -9.95 1.88
N LEU A 77 4.79 -8.92 2.30
CA LEU A 77 3.98 -8.11 1.39
C LEU A 77 4.84 -7.35 0.37
N LEU A 78 5.97 -6.77 0.78
CA LEU A 78 6.92 -6.13 -0.13
C LEU A 78 7.46 -7.11 -1.18
N LYS A 79 7.84 -8.33 -0.76
CA LYS A 79 8.32 -9.37 -1.70
C LYS A 79 7.26 -9.72 -2.74
N ARG A 80 6.00 -9.88 -2.32
CA ARG A 80 4.87 -10.13 -3.23
C ARG A 80 4.68 -8.99 -4.22
N ILE A 81 4.68 -7.74 -3.75
CA ILE A 81 4.58 -6.55 -4.62
C ILE A 81 5.74 -6.52 -5.61
N GLN A 82 6.96 -6.88 -5.21
CA GLN A 82 8.11 -6.93 -6.13
C GLN A 82 7.93 -7.99 -7.23
N VAL A 83 7.31 -9.13 -6.92
CA VAL A 83 6.97 -10.15 -7.91
C VAL A 83 5.91 -9.61 -8.87
N GLU A 84 4.82 -9.05 -8.36
CA GLU A 84 3.73 -8.46 -9.18
C GLU A 84 4.24 -7.33 -10.08
N GLN A 85 5.02 -6.40 -9.53
CA GLN A 85 5.71 -5.35 -10.27
C GLN A 85 6.57 -5.93 -11.40
N LYS A 86 7.28 -7.01 -11.14
CA LYS A 86 8.21 -7.58 -12.12
C LYS A 86 7.48 -8.29 -13.25
N VAL A 87 6.35 -8.93 -12.95
CA VAL A 87 5.42 -9.48 -13.95
C VAL A 87 4.86 -8.34 -14.82
N ASP A 88 4.34 -7.27 -14.21
CA ASP A 88 3.82 -6.09 -14.93
C ASP A 88 4.89 -5.46 -15.85
N GLU A 89 6.11 -5.30 -15.33
CA GLU A 89 7.25 -4.77 -16.09
C GLU A 89 7.59 -5.64 -17.29
N LEU A 90 7.56 -6.98 -17.13
CA LEU A 90 7.86 -7.92 -18.20
C LEU A 90 6.79 -7.93 -19.28
N ILE A 91 5.50 -7.94 -18.91
CA ILE A 91 4.37 -7.82 -19.86
C ILE A 91 4.56 -6.58 -20.75
N LYS A 92 4.79 -5.42 -20.14
CA LYS A 92 4.99 -4.16 -20.90
C LYS A 92 6.22 -4.20 -21.78
N ARG A 93 7.33 -4.79 -21.32
CA ARG A 93 8.53 -4.97 -22.14
C ARG A 93 8.30 -5.89 -23.33
N ILE A 94 7.52 -6.96 -23.18
CA ILE A 94 7.15 -7.84 -24.29
C ILE A 94 6.35 -7.07 -25.34
N GLU A 95 5.36 -6.28 -24.90
CA GLU A 95 4.56 -5.44 -25.80
C GLU A 95 5.39 -4.39 -26.52
N GLU A 96 6.30 -3.72 -25.81
CA GLU A 96 7.24 -2.75 -26.40
C GLU A 96 8.18 -3.41 -27.41
N LEU A 97 8.73 -4.58 -27.10
CA LEU A 97 9.57 -5.37 -28.00
C LEU A 97 8.81 -5.79 -29.25
N SER A 98 7.59 -6.31 -29.10
CA SER A 98 6.73 -6.69 -30.22
C SER A 98 6.44 -5.49 -31.15
N LYS A 99 6.13 -4.32 -30.58
CA LYS A 99 5.93 -3.07 -31.33
C LYS A 99 7.20 -2.57 -32.01
N LYS A 100 8.35 -2.61 -31.34
CA LYS A 100 9.65 -2.26 -31.95
C LYS A 100 9.96 -3.17 -33.13
N GLN A 101 9.69 -4.46 -33.00
CA GLN A 101 9.93 -5.44 -34.04
C GLN A 101 9.03 -5.21 -35.27
N GLU A 102 7.74 -4.89 -35.05
CA GLU A 102 6.80 -4.51 -36.10
C GLU A 102 7.20 -3.22 -36.82
N ASN A 103 7.52 -2.17 -36.07
CA ASN A 103 7.98 -0.90 -36.64
C ASN A 103 9.26 -1.06 -37.47
N LEU A 104 10.21 -1.90 -37.01
CA LEU A 104 11.44 -2.17 -37.73
C LEU A 104 11.18 -2.96 -39.02
N GLN A 105 10.25 -3.93 -38.98
CA GLN A 105 9.82 -4.69 -40.15
C GLN A 105 9.20 -3.76 -41.21
N GLU A 106 8.36 -2.81 -40.81
CA GLU A 106 7.80 -1.80 -41.72
C GLU A 106 8.87 -0.88 -42.32
N GLN A 107 9.84 -0.44 -41.50
CA GLN A 107 10.95 0.38 -41.98
C GLN A 107 11.81 -0.35 -43.02
N ILE A 108 12.10 -1.63 -42.80
CA ILE A 108 12.81 -2.47 -43.76
C ILE A 108 12.01 -2.61 -45.05
N LYS A 109 10.69 -2.81 -44.96
CA LYS A 109 9.80 -2.91 -46.14
C LYS A 109 9.79 -1.66 -47.01
N GLN A 110 9.95 -0.48 -46.41
CA GLN A 110 9.90 0.82 -47.07
C GLN A 110 11.28 1.37 -47.47
N SER A 111 12.37 0.66 -47.15
CA SER A 111 13.74 1.14 -47.34
C SER A 111 14.46 0.39 -48.45
N ASP A 112 15.35 1.09 -49.15
CA ASP A 112 16.31 0.46 -50.05
C ASP A 112 17.55 0.05 -49.24
N LEU A 113 17.72 -1.27 -49.01
CA LEU A 113 18.87 -1.82 -48.28
C LEU A 113 20.20 -1.68 -49.05
N SER A 114 20.16 -1.21 -50.29
CA SER A 114 21.37 -0.86 -51.07
C SER A 114 22.04 0.42 -50.54
N GLU A 115 21.29 1.28 -49.84
CA GLU A 115 21.83 2.46 -49.18
C GLU A 115 22.53 2.08 -47.87
N ARG A 116 23.87 2.11 -47.88
CA ARG A 116 24.70 1.64 -46.76
C ARG A 116 24.36 2.30 -45.42
N ASN A 117 24.11 3.61 -45.39
CA ASN A 117 23.73 4.31 -44.16
C ASN A 117 22.42 3.78 -43.56
N LYS A 118 21.45 3.45 -44.42
CA LYS A 118 20.13 2.98 -43.98
C LYS A 118 20.19 1.51 -43.57
N GLN A 119 20.99 0.72 -44.26
CA GLN A 119 21.31 -0.65 -43.88
C GLN A 119 21.96 -0.73 -42.49
N ASP A 120 23.00 0.08 -42.24
CA ASP A 120 23.72 0.12 -40.97
C ASP A 120 22.79 0.56 -39.83
N GLU A 121 21.91 1.56 -40.06
CA GLU A 121 20.90 2.01 -39.09
C GLU A 121 19.91 0.90 -38.72
N LEU A 122 19.33 0.22 -39.72
CA LEU A 122 18.34 -0.84 -39.50
C LEU A 122 18.95 -2.08 -38.83
N SER A 123 20.19 -2.43 -39.19
CA SER A 123 20.94 -3.50 -38.54
C SER A 123 21.25 -3.15 -37.08
N SER A 124 21.69 -1.92 -36.80
CA SER A 124 21.91 -1.46 -35.42
C SER A 124 20.63 -1.51 -34.58
N LYS A 125 19.48 -1.10 -35.15
CA LYS A 125 18.18 -1.22 -34.47
C LYS A 125 17.81 -2.68 -34.16
N GLN A 126 18.13 -3.62 -35.04
CA GLN A 126 17.91 -5.05 -34.78
C GLN A 126 18.85 -5.59 -33.70
N GLU A 127 20.11 -5.12 -33.66
CA GLU A 127 21.07 -5.47 -32.60
C GLU A 127 20.63 -4.95 -31.23
N ASP A 128 20.05 -3.75 -31.16
CA ASP A 128 19.43 -3.23 -29.94
C ASP A 128 18.29 -4.14 -29.45
N ILE A 129 17.46 -4.66 -30.37
CA ILE A 129 16.42 -5.65 -30.03
C ILE A 129 17.05 -6.94 -29.49
N SER A 130 18.14 -7.45 -30.10
CA SER A 130 18.87 -8.62 -29.58
C SER A 130 19.35 -8.41 -28.14
N ASN A 131 19.87 -7.22 -27.84
CA ASN A 131 20.32 -6.86 -26.49
C ASN A 131 19.15 -6.75 -25.49
N GLU A 132 18.01 -6.23 -25.91
CA GLU A 132 16.81 -6.16 -25.07
C GLU A 132 16.21 -7.55 -24.80
N LEU A 133 16.23 -8.47 -25.78
CA LEU A 133 15.83 -9.87 -25.60
C LEU A 133 16.70 -10.59 -24.57
N GLN A 134 18.03 -10.38 -24.60
CA GLN A 134 18.92 -10.94 -23.59
C GLN A 134 18.61 -10.39 -22.19
N LYS A 135 18.43 -9.07 -22.06
CA LYS A 135 18.05 -8.45 -20.78
C LYS A 135 16.71 -9.00 -20.27
N MET A 136 15.79 -9.32 -21.18
CA MET A 136 14.51 -9.90 -20.84
C MET A 136 14.67 -11.29 -20.24
N GLU A 137 15.50 -12.16 -20.83
CA GLU A 137 15.85 -13.48 -20.28
C GLU A 137 16.38 -13.37 -18.85
N GLU A 138 17.33 -12.46 -18.61
CA GLU A 138 17.88 -12.20 -17.27
C GLU A 138 16.81 -11.71 -16.28
N GLN A 139 15.86 -10.88 -16.73
CA GLN A 139 14.77 -10.41 -15.89
C GLN A 139 13.78 -11.52 -15.55
N MET A 140 13.49 -12.44 -16.48
CA MET A 140 12.65 -13.61 -16.21
C MET A 140 13.33 -14.55 -15.21
N GLN A 141 14.64 -14.77 -15.31
CA GLN A 141 15.36 -15.55 -14.31
C GLN A 141 15.31 -14.90 -12.92
N LYS A 142 15.49 -13.57 -12.83
CA LYS A 142 15.33 -12.82 -11.58
C LYS A 142 13.90 -12.90 -11.01
N LEU A 143 12.89 -12.92 -11.87
CA LEU A 143 11.50 -13.13 -11.45
C LEU A 143 11.34 -14.52 -10.83
N LYS A 144 11.88 -15.57 -11.47
CA LYS A 144 11.86 -16.94 -10.92
C LYS A 144 12.48 -17.01 -9.54
N ASP A 145 13.65 -16.39 -9.36
CA ASP A 145 14.36 -16.40 -8.07
C ASP A 145 13.51 -15.71 -6.98
N LYS A 146 12.92 -14.54 -7.29
CA LYS A 146 12.02 -13.84 -6.36
C LYS A 146 10.76 -14.63 -6.03
N MET A 147 10.17 -15.31 -7.01
CA MET A 147 9.01 -16.17 -6.79
C MET A 147 9.36 -17.35 -5.89
N SER A 148 10.57 -17.89 -5.97
CA SER A 148 11.02 -19.01 -5.13
C SER A 148 11.17 -18.66 -3.64
N GLU A 149 11.27 -17.37 -3.30
CA GLU A 149 11.27 -16.91 -1.91
C GLU A 149 9.87 -16.94 -1.25
N LEU A 150 8.83 -17.27 -2.02
CA LEU A 150 7.43 -17.26 -1.59
C LEU A 150 6.78 -18.62 -1.90
N GLU A 151 6.23 -19.27 -0.87
CA GLU A 151 5.78 -20.68 -0.94
C GLU A 151 4.59 -20.94 -1.87
N ASP A 152 3.75 -19.93 -2.11
CA ASP A 152 2.46 -20.05 -2.79
C ASP A 152 2.45 -19.60 -4.26
N MET A 153 3.64 -19.25 -4.78
CA MET A 153 3.82 -18.80 -6.16
C MET A 153 3.68 -19.94 -7.19
N PRO A 154 3.10 -19.68 -8.38
CA PRO A 154 2.97 -20.68 -9.45
C PRO A 154 4.30 -20.93 -10.17
N MET A 155 5.19 -21.66 -9.50
CA MET A 155 6.53 -21.94 -10.03
C MET A 155 6.51 -22.81 -11.29
N ASN A 156 5.53 -23.71 -11.44
CA ASN A 156 5.41 -24.58 -12.61
C ASN A 156 5.12 -23.79 -13.89
N GLU A 157 4.24 -22.79 -13.79
CA GLU A 157 3.87 -21.89 -14.86
C GLU A 157 5.07 -21.03 -15.27
N MET A 158 5.82 -20.51 -14.28
CA MET A 158 7.05 -19.76 -14.53
C MET A 158 8.14 -20.62 -15.19
N GLU A 159 8.28 -21.88 -14.79
CA GLU A 159 9.23 -22.81 -15.42
C GLU A 159 8.85 -23.14 -16.87
N LYS A 160 7.57 -23.37 -17.16
CA LYS A 160 7.09 -23.54 -18.54
C LYS A 160 7.34 -22.30 -19.38
N LEU A 161 7.14 -21.10 -18.82
CA LEU A 161 7.37 -19.84 -19.51
C LEU A 161 8.85 -19.67 -19.89
N LEU A 162 9.77 -19.99 -18.96
CA LEU A 162 11.21 -19.98 -19.24
C LEU A 162 11.62 -21.04 -20.27
N GLU A 163 11.08 -22.25 -20.16
CA GLU A 163 11.36 -23.33 -21.12
C GLU A 163 10.91 -22.94 -22.54
N GLU A 164 9.71 -22.38 -22.68
CA GLU A 164 9.20 -21.91 -23.96
C GLU A 164 10.04 -20.76 -24.52
N PHE A 165 10.41 -19.78 -23.67
CA PHE A 165 11.30 -18.69 -24.08
C PHE A 165 12.64 -19.20 -24.63
N SER A 166 13.26 -20.16 -23.94
CA SER A 166 14.53 -20.75 -24.40
C SER A 166 14.37 -21.54 -25.71
N LYS A 167 13.25 -22.26 -25.90
CA LYS A 167 12.96 -23.01 -27.14
C LYS A 167 12.77 -22.10 -28.35
N GLN A 168 12.19 -20.91 -28.15
CA GLN A 168 11.95 -19.95 -29.23
C GLN A 168 13.22 -19.38 -29.84
N GLN A 169 14.36 -19.43 -29.13
CA GLN A 169 15.67 -18.95 -29.61
C GLN A 169 15.62 -17.52 -30.18
N ASN A 170 14.79 -16.65 -29.59
CA ASN A 170 14.51 -15.29 -30.10
C ASN A 170 15.77 -14.44 -30.30
N LYS A 171 16.77 -14.58 -29.41
CA LYS A 171 18.06 -13.89 -29.54
C LYS A 171 18.77 -14.27 -30.84
N LYS A 172 18.85 -15.57 -31.13
CA LYS A 172 19.49 -16.10 -32.33
C LYS A 172 18.74 -15.65 -33.59
N LEU A 173 17.41 -15.72 -33.58
CA LEU A 173 16.58 -15.20 -34.68
C LEU A 173 16.82 -13.71 -34.93
N SER A 174 17.01 -12.93 -33.86
CA SER A 174 17.28 -11.48 -33.94
C SER A 174 18.67 -11.19 -34.49
N GLU A 175 19.69 -11.94 -34.06
CA GLU A 175 21.05 -11.86 -34.62
C GLU A 175 21.07 -12.24 -36.11
N GLU A 176 20.42 -13.35 -36.48
CA GLU A 176 20.26 -13.77 -37.89
C GLU A 176 19.49 -12.72 -38.70
N ALA A 177 18.47 -12.06 -38.12
CA ALA A 177 17.77 -10.95 -38.79
C ALA A 177 18.70 -9.76 -39.06
N SER A 178 19.58 -9.42 -38.11
CA SER A 178 20.57 -8.35 -38.28
C SER A 178 21.57 -8.68 -39.38
N GLU A 179 22.08 -9.91 -39.41
CA GLU A 179 22.97 -10.40 -40.48
C GLU A 179 22.27 -10.38 -41.84
N ASN A 180 21.01 -10.79 -41.92
CA ASN A 180 20.22 -10.75 -43.15
C ASN A 180 20.02 -9.30 -43.65
N ILE A 181 19.83 -8.33 -42.75
CA ILE A 181 19.80 -6.90 -43.11
C ILE A 181 21.15 -6.47 -43.70
N GLN A 182 22.28 -6.86 -43.09
CA GLN A 182 23.64 -6.57 -43.60
C GLN A 182 23.94 -7.26 -44.94
N GLN A 183 23.32 -8.40 -45.21
CA GLN A 183 23.44 -9.12 -46.49
C GLN A 183 22.40 -8.67 -47.53
N GLN A 184 21.58 -7.65 -47.23
CA GLN A 184 20.51 -7.14 -48.11
C GLN A 184 19.41 -8.18 -48.40
N GLN A 185 19.28 -9.20 -47.54
CA GLN A 185 18.30 -10.28 -47.65
C GLN A 185 17.01 -9.90 -46.93
N GLN A 186 16.30 -8.92 -47.50
CA GLN A 186 15.11 -8.31 -46.92
C GLN A 186 14.03 -9.33 -46.50
N GLU A 187 13.72 -10.30 -47.37
CA GLU A 187 12.67 -11.29 -47.10
C GLU A 187 13.02 -12.19 -45.90
N MET A 188 14.26 -12.66 -45.80
CA MET A 188 14.70 -13.51 -44.68
C MET A 188 14.78 -12.73 -43.37
N ALA A 189 15.22 -11.46 -43.41
CA ALA A 189 15.14 -10.57 -42.25
C ALA A 189 13.69 -10.43 -41.77
N MET A 190 12.75 -10.08 -42.67
CA MET A 190 11.33 -9.91 -42.30
C MET A 190 10.69 -11.20 -41.77
N GLN A 191 11.08 -12.37 -42.27
CA GLN A 191 10.61 -13.67 -41.76
C GLN A 191 11.06 -13.90 -40.31
N ASN A 192 12.34 -13.69 -40.01
CA ASN A 192 12.85 -13.81 -38.64
C ASN A 192 12.17 -12.81 -37.70
N GLN A 193 11.99 -11.56 -38.13
CA GLN A 193 11.28 -10.54 -37.37
C GLN A 193 9.82 -10.92 -37.10
N GLN A 194 9.13 -11.50 -38.10
CA GLN A 194 7.76 -11.99 -37.93
C GLN A 194 7.69 -13.12 -36.90
N GLN A 195 8.65 -14.04 -36.92
CA GLN A 195 8.73 -15.12 -35.96
C GLN A 195 8.96 -14.59 -34.54
N ILE A 196 9.89 -13.65 -34.36
CA ILE A 196 10.12 -12.98 -33.07
C ILE A 196 8.83 -12.30 -32.58
N LYS A 197 8.11 -11.57 -33.43
CA LYS A 197 6.84 -10.93 -33.09
C LYS A 197 5.80 -11.95 -32.60
N ASN A 198 5.64 -13.07 -33.33
CA ASN A 198 4.70 -14.13 -32.95
C ASN A 198 5.08 -14.76 -31.61
N ASN A 199 6.37 -15.02 -31.40
CA ASN A 199 6.91 -15.54 -30.15
C ASN A 199 6.67 -14.59 -28.97
N MET A 200 6.89 -13.27 -29.16
CA MET A 200 6.58 -12.25 -28.15
C MET A 200 5.09 -12.22 -27.82
N ASN A 201 4.20 -12.31 -28.82
CA ASN A 201 2.76 -12.34 -28.56
C ASN A 201 2.34 -13.56 -27.73
N GLN A 202 2.88 -14.75 -28.05
CA GLN A 202 2.65 -15.97 -27.27
C GLN A 202 3.16 -15.83 -25.82
N MET A 203 4.36 -15.27 -25.63
CA MET A 203 4.90 -15.01 -24.31
C MET A 203 4.03 -14.02 -23.52
N ASN A 204 3.49 -13.00 -24.18
CA ASN A 204 2.60 -12.03 -23.55
C ASN A 204 1.32 -12.72 -23.04
N GLU A 205 0.72 -13.58 -23.88
CA GLU A 205 -0.45 -14.38 -23.50
C GLU A 205 -0.16 -15.30 -22.30
N MET A 206 0.98 -16.02 -22.33
CA MET A 206 1.40 -16.88 -21.21
C MET A 206 1.64 -16.08 -19.93
N MET A 207 2.26 -14.90 -20.01
CA MET A 207 2.54 -14.05 -18.87
C MET A 207 1.24 -13.45 -18.27
N MET A 208 0.32 -13.01 -19.12
CA MET A 208 -1.01 -12.56 -18.68
C MET A 208 -1.82 -13.70 -18.04
N GLN A 209 -1.73 -14.91 -18.60
CA GLN A 209 -2.37 -16.09 -18.01
C GLN A 209 -1.79 -16.40 -16.64
N MET A 210 -0.46 -16.42 -16.51
CA MET A 210 0.21 -16.63 -15.22
C MET A 210 -0.20 -15.56 -14.21
N GLN A 211 -0.23 -14.29 -14.61
CA GLN A 211 -0.69 -13.20 -13.75
C GLN A 211 -2.13 -13.39 -13.30
N SER A 212 -3.03 -13.77 -14.21
CA SER A 212 -4.43 -14.04 -13.90
C SER A 212 -4.59 -15.21 -12.92
N GLU A 213 -3.88 -16.31 -13.15
CA GLU A 213 -3.88 -17.48 -12.28
C GLU A 213 -3.33 -17.14 -10.88
N MET A 214 -2.26 -16.34 -10.80
CA MET A 214 -1.74 -15.82 -9.53
C MET A 214 -2.82 -15.06 -8.76
N LYS A 215 -3.47 -14.09 -9.41
CA LYS A 215 -4.51 -13.26 -8.78
C LYS A 215 -5.70 -14.11 -8.33
N GLN A 216 -6.22 -14.97 -9.21
CA GLN A 216 -7.36 -15.82 -8.91
C GLN A 216 -7.08 -16.79 -7.77
N LYS A 217 -5.95 -17.49 -7.81
CA LYS A 217 -5.55 -18.45 -6.78
C LYS A 217 -5.39 -17.74 -5.42
N ASN A 218 -4.72 -16.58 -5.41
CA ASN A 218 -4.55 -15.80 -4.20
C ASN A 218 -5.89 -15.31 -3.63
N GLN A 219 -6.78 -14.81 -4.48
CA GLN A 219 -8.11 -14.33 -4.08
C GLN A 219 -8.96 -15.46 -3.47
N VAL A 220 -9.05 -16.61 -4.15
CA VAL A 220 -9.84 -17.77 -3.70
C VAL A 220 -9.29 -18.34 -2.39
N GLN A 221 -7.96 -18.50 -2.29
CA GLN A 221 -7.33 -19.03 -1.10
C GLN A 221 -7.52 -18.07 0.10
N THR A 222 -7.25 -16.78 -0.11
CA THR A 222 -7.43 -15.75 0.91
C THR A 222 -8.87 -15.72 1.40
N PHE A 223 -9.84 -15.69 0.47
CA PHE A 223 -11.26 -15.68 0.82
C PHE A 223 -11.67 -16.94 1.61
N THR A 224 -11.16 -18.10 1.23
CA THR A 224 -11.43 -19.37 1.94
C THR A 224 -10.86 -19.36 3.35
N ASP A 225 -9.65 -18.83 3.54
CA ASP A 225 -9.03 -18.75 4.86
C ASP A 225 -9.72 -17.70 5.74
N MET A 226 -10.15 -16.57 5.16
CA MET A 226 -11.01 -15.58 5.85
C MET A 226 -12.34 -16.18 6.29
N MET A 227 -13.01 -17.00 5.45
CA MET A 227 -14.23 -17.71 5.83
C MET A 227 -14.03 -18.61 7.05
N LYS A 228 -12.94 -19.38 7.09
CA LYS A 228 -12.63 -20.26 8.23
C LYS A 228 -12.37 -19.45 9.50
N ILE A 229 -11.61 -18.35 9.39
CA ILE A 229 -11.35 -17.46 10.52
C ILE A 229 -12.64 -16.84 11.04
N LEU A 230 -13.50 -16.36 10.13
CA LEU A 230 -14.81 -15.80 10.47
C LEU A 230 -15.70 -16.80 11.20
N ASP A 231 -15.79 -18.04 10.70
CA ASP A 231 -16.56 -19.12 11.33
C ASP A 231 -16.04 -19.45 12.75
N ASN A 232 -14.72 -19.52 12.90
CA ASN A 232 -14.08 -19.71 14.19
C ASN A 232 -14.34 -18.55 15.15
N LEU A 233 -14.30 -17.30 14.68
CA LEU A 233 -14.61 -16.11 15.50
C LEU A 233 -16.06 -16.11 15.98
N ILE A 234 -17.02 -16.43 15.10
CA ILE A 234 -18.44 -16.50 15.45
C ILE A 234 -18.69 -17.63 16.44
N SER A 235 -18.09 -18.81 16.23
CA SER A 235 -18.21 -19.95 17.13
C SER A 235 -17.63 -19.64 18.50
N LEU A 236 -16.43 -19.05 18.54
CA LEU A 236 -15.79 -18.62 19.78
C LEU A 236 -16.61 -17.54 20.52
N SER A 237 -17.22 -16.60 19.78
CA SER A 237 -18.09 -15.57 20.36
C SER A 237 -19.33 -16.17 21.03
N LYS A 238 -19.96 -17.18 20.41
CA LYS A 238 -21.09 -17.93 20.99
C LYS A 238 -20.68 -18.73 22.22
N GLU A 239 -19.56 -19.45 22.16
CA GLU A 239 -19.03 -20.16 23.34
C GLU A 239 -18.71 -19.18 24.48
N GLN A 240 -18.25 -17.97 24.16
CA GLN A 240 -17.99 -16.92 25.14
C GLN A 240 -19.27 -16.32 25.75
N GLU A 241 -20.36 -16.24 24.98
CA GLU A 241 -21.71 -15.86 25.42
C GLU A 241 -22.31 -16.90 26.37
N GLU A 242 -22.26 -18.18 26.00
CA GLU A 242 -22.72 -19.30 26.85
C GLU A 242 -21.98 -19.28 28.20
N LEU A 243 -20.66 -19.14 28.17
CA LEU A 243 -19.83 -19.08 29.36
C LEU A 243 -20.11 -17.84 30.24
N LYS A 244 -20.46 -16.71 29.61
CA LYS A 244 -20.91 -15.49 30.30
C LYS A 244 -22.20 -15.74 31.07
N ASP A 245 -23.18 -16.35 30.43
CA ASP A 245 -24.51 -16.54 31.00
C ASP A 245 -24.47 -17.55 32.16
N GLU A 246 -23.60 -18.56 32.08
CA GLU A 246 -23.30 -19.46 33.20
C GLU A 246 -22.61 -18.75 34.36
N SER A 247 -21.60 -17.92 34.07
CA SER A 247 -20.82 -17.19 35.09
C SER A 247 -21.63 -16.14 35.84
N GLN A 248 -22.61 -15.51 35.19
CA GLN A 248 -23.42 -14.44 35.75
C GLN A 248 -24.29 -14.89 36.94
N ASN A 249 -24.71 -16.16 36.96
CA ASN A 249 -25.69 -16.68 37.91
C ASN A 249 -25.07 -17.57 39.02
N LEU A 250 -23.75 -17.66 39.10
CA LEU A 250 -23.06 -18.58 40.00
C LEU A 250 -22.74 -17.97 41.37
N ASP A 251 -23.00 -18.76 42.41
CA ASP A 251 -22.56 -18.45 43.78
C ASP A 251 -21.01 -18.50 43.87
N PRO A 252 -20.35 -17.53 44.53
CA PRO A 252 -18.90 -17.52 44.76
C PRO A 252 -18.35 -18.80 45.42
N SER A 253 -19.19 -19.52 46.15
CA SER A 253 -18.86 -20.76 46.86
C SER A 253 -18.97 -21.99 45.95
N SER A 254 -19.54 -21.86 44.75
CA SER A 254 -19.78 -22.97 43.83
C SER A 254 -18.47 -23.65 43.39
N SER A 255 -18.50 -24.98 43.31
CA SER A 255 -17.41 -25.77 42.73
C SER A 255 -17.31 -25.63 41.21
N SER A 256 -18.38 -25.16 40.54
CA SER A 256 -18.44 -25.02 39.08
C SER A 256 -17.52 -23.92 38.53
N LEU A 257 -17.11 -22.95 39.36
CA LEU A 257 -16.18 -21.87 38.95
C LEU A 257 -14.83 -22.42 38.43
N ASN A 258 -14.37 -23.55 38.96
CA ASN A 258 -13.15 -24.20 38.48
C ASN A 258 -13.33 -24.80 37.07
N GLN A 259 -14.53 -25.30 36.75
CA GLN A 259 -14.84 -25.86 35.44
C GLN A 259 -14.95 -24.72 34.42
N LEU A 260 -15.66 -23.64 34.75
CA LEU A 260 -15.74 -22.46 33.90
C LEU A 260 -14.37 -21.82 33.63
N ALA A 261 -13.46 -21.83 34.62
CA ALA A 261 -12.09 -21.37 34.42
C ALA A 261 -11.33 -22.25 33.41
N GLN A 262 -11.54 -23.57 33.42
CA GLN A 262 -10.95 -24.47 32.42
C GLN A 262 -11.53 -24.21 31.02
N GLU A 263 -12.84 -23.99 30.92
CA GLU A 263 -13.50 -23.64 29.66
C GLU A 263 -13.01 -22.28 29.14
N GLN A 264 -12.97 -21.24 29.98
CA GLN A 264 -12.41 -19.93 29.63
C GLN A 264 -10.96 -20.05 29.12
N SER A 265 -10.15 -20.90 29.75
CA SER A 265 -8.77 -21.16 29.31
C SER A 265 -8.72 -21.82 27.95
N LYS A 266 -9.66 -22.73 27.65
CA LYS A 266 -9.78 -23.36 26.33
C LYS A 266 -10.19 -22.35 25.25
N LEU A 267 -11.16 -21.48 25.56
CA LEU A 267 -11.58 -20.38 24.66
C LEU A 267 -10.41 -19.45 24.35
N LYS A 268 -9.60 -19.12 25.35
CA LYS A 268 -8.39 -18.29 25.18
C LYS A 268 -7.36 -18.96 24.25
N GLU A 269 -7.13 -20.27 24.39
CA GLU A 269 -6.21 -20.98 23.49
C GLU A 269 -6.76 -21.08 22.06
N ASN A 270 -8.08 -21.24 21.90
CA ASN A 270 -8.74 -21.16 20.60
C ASN A 270 -8.54 -19.78 19.95
N LEU A 271 -8.70 -18.69 20.70
CA LEU A 271 -8.42 -17.33 20.22
C LEU A 271 -6.98 -17.16 19.76
N LYS A 272 -6.02 -17.74 20.49
CA LYS A 272 -4.60 -17.70 20.13
C LYS A 272 -4.33 -18.42 18.80
N ASN A 273 -5.01 -19.54 18.55
CA ASN A 273 -4.94 -20.23 17.25
C ASN A 273 -5.51 -19.36 16.12
N ILE A 274 -6.63 -18.67 16.35
CA ILE A 274 -7.21 -17.73 15.39
C ILE A 274 -6.24 -16.56 15.11
N LEU A 275 -5.63 -15.99 16.15
CA LEU A 275 -4.62 -14.93 16.02
C LEU A 275 -3.42 -15.39 15.19
N GLN A 276 -2.98 -16.64 15.33
CA GLN A 276 -1.90 -17.19 14.50
C GLN A 276 -2.32 -17.34 13.04
N GLN A 277 -3.53 -17.88 12.78
CA GLN A 277 -4.07 -17.98 11.43
C GLN A 277 -4.21 -16.61 10.75
N MET A 278 -4.68 -15.61 11.51
CA MET A 278 -4.75 -14.23 11.02
C MET A 278 -3.37 -13.63 10.76
N ALA A 279 -2.39 -13.89 11.62
CA ALA A 279 -1.02 -13.44 11.40
C ALA A 279 -0.46 -14.04 10.11
N ASP A 280 -0.57 -15.35 9.91
CA ASP A 280 -0.09 -16.04 8.71
C ASP A 280 -0.79 -15.51 7.45
N LEU A 281 -2.10 -15.26 7.51
CA LEU A 281 -2.87 -14.68 6.42
C LEU A 281 -2.48 -13.23 6.14
N SER A 282 -2.19 -12.43 7.18
CA SER A 282 -1.80 -11.02 7.04
C SER A 282 -0.48 -10.83 6.28
N GLN A 283 0.39 -11.84 6.27
CA GLN A 283 1.63 -11.85 5.46
C GLN A 283 1.35 -12.05 3.96
N LYS A 284 0.13 -12.46 3.60
CA LYS A 284 -0.29 -12.78 2.23
C LYS A 284 -1.24 -11.75 1.64
N THR A 285 -2.00 -11.05 2.49
CA THR A 285 -3.03 -10.09 2.06
C THR A 285 -3.08 -8.85 2.94
N PHE A 286 -3.44 -7.73 2.32
CA PHE A 286 -3.77 -6.48 3.01
C PHE A 286 -5.17 -6.52 3.67
N ALA A 287 -6.01 -7.49 3.30
CA ALA A 287 -7.39 -7.61 3.81
C ALA A 287 -7.48 -7.83 5.34
N ILE A 288 -6.38 -8.28 5.96
CA ILE A 288 -6.27 -8.40 7.42
C ILE A 288 -5.73 -7.09 8.00
N SER A 289 -6.61 -6.26 8.54
CA SER A 289 -6.23 -4.95 9.03
C SER A 289 -5.60 -5.01 10.45
N PRO A 290 -4.75 -4.04 10.82
CA PRO A 290 -4.23 -3.91 12.19
C PRO A 290 -5.35 -3.79 13.24
N GLU A 291 -6.43 -3.12 12.92
CA GLU A 291 -7.60 -2.91 13.79
C GLU A 291 -8.25 -4.24 14.17
N MET A 292 -8.31 -5.21 13.24
CA MET A 292 -8.77 -6.56 13.56
C MET A 292 -7.87 -7.22 14.62
N GLY A 293 -6.55 -7.08 14.48
CA GLY A 293 -5.59 -7.57 15.46
C GLY A 293 -5.72 -6.88 16.82
N GLU A 294 -6.00 -5.58 16.85
CA GLU A 294 -6.25 -4.83 18.07
C GLU A 294 -7.53 -5.31 18.79
N ALA A 295 -8.63 -5.46 18.06
CA ALA A 295 -9.88 -5.98 18.61
C ALA A 295 -9.68 -7.37 19.23
N LEU A 296 -9.02 -8.29 18.53
CA LEU A 296 -8.72 -9.62 19.09
C LEU A 296 -7.72 -9.58 20.26
N GLY A 297 -6.80 -8.61 20.27
CA GLY A 297 -5.94 -8.34 21.42
C GLY A 297 -6.73 -7.94 22.67
N LYS A 298 -7.71 -7.03 22.51
CA LYS A 298 -8.64 -6.64 23.59
C LYS A 298 -9.50 -7.81 24.02
N ALA A 299 -9.99 -8.64 23.09
CA ALA A 299 -10.73 -9.86 23.43
C ALA A 299 -9.88 -10.79 24.29
N ASN A 300 -8.63 -11.06 23.90
CA ASN A 300 -7.71 -11.91 24.66
C ASN A 300 -7.40 -11.36 26.06
N GLN A 301 -7.23 -10.04 26.20
CA GLN A 301 -7.03 -9.39 27.49
C GLN A 301 -8.25 -9.56 28.41
N ASN A 302 -9.45 -9.32 27.90
CA ASN A 302 -10.70 -9.50 28.64
C ASN A 302 -10.92 -10.98 29.03
N MET A 303 -10.61 -11.94 28.14
CA MET A 303 -10.64 -13.37 28.46
C MET A 303 -9.65 -13.73 29.59
N GLN A 304 -8.47 -13.12 29.62
CA GLN A 304 -7.50 -13.29 30.69
C GLN A 304 -7.99 -12.72 32.02
N MET A 305 -8.60 -11.53 32.01
CA MET A 305 -9.22 -10.94 33.20
C MET A 305 -10.39 -11.78 33.71
N SER A 306 -11.21 -12.32 32.81
CA SER A 306 -12.27 -13.27 33.16
C SER A 306 -11.71 -14.49 33.88
N LEU A 307 -10.66 -15.12 33.33
CA LEU A 307 -10.02 -16.29 33.93
C LEU A 307 -9.50 -16.00 35.35
N GLN A 308 -8.80 -14.88 35.54
CA GLN A 308 -8.32 -14.45 36.87
C GLN A 308 -9.48 -14.21 37.84
N SER A 309 -10.59 -13.64 37.35
CA SER A 309 -11.79 -13.37 38.15
C SER A 309 -12.46 -14.65 38.62
N MET A 310 -12.56 -15.67 37.75
CA MET A 310 -13.07 -17.00 38.13
C MET A 310 -12.17 -17.68 39.17
N GLN A 311 -10.84 -17.59 39.01
CA GLN A 311 -9.87 -18.11 39.99
C GLN A 311 -9.99 -17.42 41.36
N ASN A 312 -10.31 -16.13 41.35
CA ASN A 312 -10.59 -15.33 42.55
C ASN A 312 -12.04 -15.47 43.06
N ARG A 313 -12.81 -16.41 42.50
CA ARG A 313 -14.21 -16.69 42.86
C ARG A 313 -15.18 -15.52 42.66
N ASN A 314 -14.90 -14.66 41.69
CA ASN A 314 -15.73 -13.52 41.32
C ASN A 314 -16.42 -13.77 39.96
N GLY A 315 -17.48 -14.58 39.97
CA GLY A 315 -18.26 -14.93 38.78
C GLY A 315 -18.94 -13.72 38.12
N SER A 316 -19.46 -12.78 38.91
CA SER A 316 -20.12 -11.58 38.38
C SER A 316 -19.17 -10.67 37.60
N PHE A 317 -17.96 -10.43 38.11
CA PHE A 317 -16.97 -9.63 37.38
C PHE A 317 -16.41 -10.40 36.17
N SER A 318 -16.26 -11.73 36.29
CA SER A 318 -15.92 -12.58 35.14
C SER A 318 -16.94 -12.42 34.00
N ALA A 319 -18.24 -12.51 34.28
CA ALA A 319 -19.29 -12.34 33.27
C ALA A 319 -19.22 -10.99 32.52
N ILE A 320 -18.85 -9.90 33.21
CA ILE A 320 -18.63 -8.58 32.59
C ILE A 320 -17.48 -8.65 31.58
N GLN A 321 -16.33 -9.21 31.98
CA GLN A 321 -15.16 -9.33 31.12
C GLN A 321 -15.43 -10.25 29.92
N GLN A 322 -16.21 -11.31 30.12
CA GLN A 322 -16.64 -12.20 29.03
C GLN A 322 -17.53 -11.48 28.01
N GLY A 323 -18.41 -10.58 28.48
CA GLY A 323 -19.21 -9.72 27.61
C GLY A 323 -18.37 -8.76 26.76
N GLU A 324 -17.35 -8.12 27.35
CA GLU A 324 -16.41 -7.28 26.58
C GLU A 324 -15.56 -8.10 25.60
N ALA A 325 -15.14 -9.31 25.98
CA ALA A 325 -14.46 -10.21 25.06
C ALA A 325 -15.34 -10.57 23.85
N MET A 326 -16.59 -10.95 24.09
CA MET A 326 -17.59 -11.26 23.06
C MET A 326 -17.82 -10.08 22.11
N LYS A 327 -17.94 -8.86 22.65
CA LYS A 327 -18.08 -7.63 21.85
C LYS A 327 -16.91 -7.47 20.87
N HIS A 328 -15.67 -7.62 21.34
CA HIS A 328 -14.49 -7.47 20.49
C HIS A 328 -14.30 -8.61 19.48
N LEU A 329 -14.71 -9.84 19.83
CA LEU A 329 -14.77 -10.95 18.86
C LEU A 329 -15.76 -10.64 17.73
N ASN A 330 -16.95 -10.13 18.07
CA ASN A 330 -17.97 -9.75 17.08
C ASN A 330 -17.53 -8.56 16.23
N GLU A 331 -16.83 -7.60 16.83
CA GLU A 331 -16.21 -6.48 16.11
C GLU A 331 -15.25 -7.01 15.04
N ALA A 332 -14.28 -7.85 15.41
CA ALA A 332 -13.34 -8.48 14.48
C ALA A 332 -14.03 -9.34 13.40
N ALA A 333 -15.07 -10.10 13.77
CA ALA A 333 -15.87 -10.88 12.82
C ALA A 333 -16.59 -9.97 11.80
N SER A 334 -17.13 -8.84 12.25
CA SER A 334 -17.76 -7.86 11.35
C SER A 334 -16.75 -7.24 10.39
N MET A 335 -15.57 -6.87 10.88
CA MET A 335 -14.49 -6.34 10.03
C MET A 335 -14.06 -7.38 8.98
N MET A 336 -13.87 -8.64 9.40
CA MET A 336 -13.51 -9.75 8.52
C MET A 336 -14.56 -9.96 7.42
N LYS A 337 -15.85 -9.94 7.78
CA LYS A 337 -16.97 -10.02 6.84
C LYS A 337 -16.96 -8.86 5.84
N SER A 338 -16.77 -7.63 6.30
CA SER A 338 -16.68 -6.46 5.42
C SER A 338 -15.50 -6.55 4.45
N SER A 339 -14.32 -7.00 4.91
CA SER A 339 -13.17 -7.24 4.04
C SER A 339 -13.45 -8.32 2.99
N MET A 340 -14.16 -9.40 3.37
CA MET A 340 -14.59 -10.44 2.43
C MET A 340 -15.59 -9.92 1.39
N GLU A 341 -16.57 -9.11 1.81
CA GLU A 341 -17.55 -8.48 0.90
C GLU A 341 -16.86 -7.55 -0.09
N GLY A 342 -15.88 -6.77 0.37
CA GLY A 342 -15.02 -5.94 -0.47
C GLY A 342 -14.24 -6.76 -1.51
N MET A 343 -13.77 -7.95 -1.14
CA MET A 343 -13.11 -8.87 -2.09
C MET A 343 -14.05 -9.50 -3.12
N MET A 344 -15.35 -9.65 -2.81
CA MET A 344 -16.35 -10.24 -3.72
C MET A 344 -16.98 -9.24 -4.69
N GLN A 345 -17.13 -7.97 -4.30
CA GLN A 345 -17.86 -6.99 -5.11
C GLN A 345 -17.10 -6.51 -6.34
N SER A 346 -15.78 -6.70 -6.43
CA SER A 346 -14.97 -6.32 -7.60
C SER A 346 -13.53 -6.80 -7.41
N GLY A 347 -12.85 -7.22 -8.48
CA GLY A 347 -11.45 -7.65 -8.46
C GLY A 347 -10.48 -6.58 -7.96
N GLY A 348 -10.26 -6.54 -6.65
CA GLY A 348 -9.21 -5.73 -6.00
C GLY A 348 -9.55 -4.26 -5.78
N GLN A 349 -10.62 -3.73 -6.37
CA GLN A 349 -10.92 -2.30 -6.36
C GLN A 349 -12.40 -2.09 -5.97
N GLY A 350 -12.73 -1.65 -4.74
CA GLY A 350 -14.16 -1.41 -4.46
C GLY A 350 -14.62 -0.91 -3.09
N GLY A 351 -13.92 -1.16 -1.98
CA GLY A 351 -14.38 -0.68 -0.67
C GLY A 351 -14.43 0.85 -0.61
N MET A 352 -13.32 1.50 -0.97
CA MET A 352 -13.18 2.95 -0.90
C MET A 352 -14.05 3.69 -1.93
N MET A 353 -14.23 3.14 -3.14
CA MET A 353 -15.06 3.75 -4.18
C MET A 353 -16.54 3.71 -3.83
N SER A 354 -17.01 2.62 -3.20
CA SER A 354 -18.38 2.54 -2.68
C SER A 354 -18.62 3.56 -1.55
N LEU A 355 -17.69 3.67 -0.59
CA LEU A 355 -17.76 4.70 0.47
C LEU A 355 -17.72 6.13 -0.11
N LEU A 356 -16.85 6.39 -1.09
CA LEU A 356 -16.75 7.69 -1.75
C LEU A 356 -18.04 8.04 -2.50
N GLN A 357 -18.67 7.06 -3.15
CA GLN A 357 -19.92 7.25 -3.88
C GLN A 357 -21.09 7.54 -2.91
N GLN A 358 -21.15 6.83 -1.78
CA GLN A 358 -22.13 7.12 -0.73
C GLN A 358 -21.90 8.49 -0.09
N LEU A 359 -20.66 8.86 0.19
CA LEU A 359 -20.30 10.18 0.70
C LEU A 359 -20.69 11.29 -0.30
N GLN A 360 -20.44 11.09 -1.59
CA GLN A 360 -20.83 12.03 -2.65
C GLN A 360 -22.35 12.18 -2.75
N GLN A 361 -23.09 11.09 -2.61
CA GLN A 361 -24.56 11.13 -2.57
C GLN A 361 -25.07 11.94 -1.38
N MET A 362 -24.50 11.73 -0.18
CA MET A 362 -24.88 12.48 1.02
C MET A 362 -24.50 13.97 0.91
N SER A 363 -23.34 14.30 0.32
CA SER A 363 -22.97 15.70 0.04
C SER A 363 -23.99 16.38 -0.89
N GLY A 364 -24.50 15.65 -1.89
CA GLY A 364 -25.57 16.15 -2.76
C GLY A 364 -26.89 16.38 -2.01
N GLN A 365 -27.26 15.47 -1.10
CA GLN A 365 -28.44 15.62 -0.24
C GLN A 365 -28.30 16.82 0.71
N GLN A 366 -27.13 16.99 1.33
CA GLN A 366 -26.82 18.13 2.20
C GLN A 366 -26.92 19.45 1.43
N MET A 367 -26.37 19.53 0.21
CA MET A 367 -26.48 20.72 -0.64
C MET A 367 -27.94 21.07 -0.98
N SER A 368 -28.77 20.07 -1.31
CA SER A 368 -30.20 20.31 -1.55
C SER A 368 -30.91 20.81 -0.30
N LEU A 369 -30.54 20.29 0.87
CA LEU A 369 -31.11 20.67 2.16
C LEU A 369 -30.73 22.12 2.51
N ASN A 370 -29.47 22.50 2.36
CA ASN A 370 -29.00 23.88 2.55
C ASN A 370 -29.79 24.87 1.67
N ASN A 371 -29.99 24.56 0.39
CA ASN A 371 -30.74 25.40 -0.54
C ASN A 371 -32.21 25.60 -0.08
N MET A 372 -32.86 24.53 0.40
CA MET A 372 -34.23 24.62 0.92
C MET A 372 -34.31 25.43 2.22
N THR A 373 -33.37 25.23 3.14
CA THR A 373 -33.27 26.01 4.38
C THR A 373 -33.00 27.48 4.12
N GLN A 374 -32.13 27.80 3.16
CA GLN A 374 -31.83 29.18 2.76
C GLN A 374 -33.04 29.85 2.08
N MET A 375 -33.78 29.13 1.24
CA MET A 375 -35.03 29.63 0.65
C MET A 375 -36.07 29.92 1.72
N LEU A 376 -36.22 29.03 2.71
CA LEU A 376 -37.13 29.22 3.84
C LEU A 376 -36.74 30.46 4.68
N ASN A 377 -35.44 30.69 4.89
CA ASN A 377 -34.93 31.86 5.59
C ASN A 377 -35.18 33.17 4.81
N GLN A 378 -35.02 33.17 3.48
CA GLN A 378 -35.32 34.35 2.65
C GLN A 378 -36.83 34.68 2.63
N MET A 379 -37.69 33.69 2.82
CA MET A 379 -39.14 33.87 2.95
C MET A 379 -39.57 34.28 4.38
N GLN A 380 -38.65 34.36 5.33
CA GLN A 380 -38.91 34.76 6.70
C GLN A 380 -39.04 36.29 6.79
N GLN A 381 -40.27 36.81 6.79
CA GLN A 381 -40.57 38.19 7.16
C GLN A 381 -41.13 38.22 8.60
N GLY A 382 -40.26 38.07 9.60
CA GLY A 382 -40.63 38.04 11.01
C GLY A 382 -40.71 36.62 11.60
N ASN A 383 -41.57 36.40 12.60
CA ASN A 383 -41.70 35.07 13.22
C ASN A 383 -42.18 34.01 12.21
N LEU A 384 -41.65 32.78 12.30
CA LEU A 384 -42.06 31.69 11.41
C LEU A 384 -43.57 31.43 11.51
N SER A 385 -44.23 31.42 10.35
CA SER A 385 -45.63 30.97 10.27
C SER A 385 -45.76 29.47 10.59
N PRO A 386 -46.93 28.98 11.05
CA PRO A 386 -47.14 27.56 11.34
C PRO A 386 -46.82 26.63 10.15
N GLN A 387 -47.01 27.12 8.93
CA GLN A 387 -46.67 26.39 7.71
C GLN A 387 -45.15 26.29 7.50
N GLN A 388 -44.41 27.38 7.73
CA GLN A 388 -42.95 27.40 7.68
C GLN A 388 -42.32 26.59 8.82
N GLN A 389 -42.94 26.54 10.00
CA GLN A 389 -42.50 25.68 11.10
C GLN A 389 -42.62 24.19 10.74
N GLY A 390 -43.72 23.79 10.10
CA GLY A 390 -43.89 22.41 9.62
C GLY A 390 -42.88 22.03 8.52
N GLU A 391 -42.47 23.01 7.70
CA GLU A 391 -41.43 22.82 6.69
C GLU A 391 -40.03 22.71 7.31
N LEU A 392 -39.72 23.54 8.30
CA LEU A 392 -38.47 23.46 9.07
C LEU A 392 -38.32 22.12 9.80
N GLN A 393 -39.39 21.59 10.39
CA GLN A 393 -39.39 20.27 11.02
C GLN A 393 -39.12 19.14 10.00
N ARG A 394 -39.64 19.26 8.79
CA ARG A 394 -39.34 18.29 7.71
C ARG A 394 -37.88 18.34 7.30
N LEU A 395 -37.30 19.55 7.23
CA LEU A 395 -35.86 19.72 6.97
C LEU A 395 -35.02 19.11 8.10
N GLY A 396 -35.43 19.28 9.37
CA GLY A 396 -34.77 18.63 10.52
C GLY A 396 -34.78 17.11 10.42
N GLN A 397 -35.91 16.52 10.04
CA GLN A 397 -35.99 15.07 9.80
C GLN A 397 -35.09 14.61 8.65
N GLN A 398 -35.00 15.38 7.56
CA GLN A 398 -34.09 15.08 6.47
C GLN A 398 -32.62 15.18 6.90
N GLN A 399 -32.28 16.17 7.74
CA GLN A 399 -30.94 16.35 8.29
C GLN A 399 -30.57 15.17 9.22
N GLU A 400 -31.51 14.67 10.01
CA GLU A 400 -31.30 13.47 10.86
C GLU A 400 -31.10 12.19 10.05
N LEU A 401 -31.78 12.04 8.90
CA LEU A 401 -31.55 10.92 7.99
C LEU A 401 -30.14 10.95 7.38
N ILE A 402 -29.67 12.15 6.99
CA ILE A 402 -28.30 12.34 6.50
C ILE A 402 -27.31 12.03 7.62
N ARG A 403 -27.54 12.53 8.85
CA ARG A 403 -26.67 12.26 10.01
C ARG A 403 -26.55 10.77 10.30
N LYS A 404 -27.65 10.03 10.33
CA LYS A 404 -27.63 8.57 10.57
C LYS A 404 -26.91 7.80 9.47
N SER A 405 -27.13 8.18 8.21
CA SER A 405 -26.45 7.56 7.07
C SER A 405 -24.95 7.84 7.12
N MET A 406 -24.56 9.05 7.54
CA MET A 406 -23.17 9.45 7.73
C MET A 406 -22.55 8.75 8.95
N GLU A 407 -23.32 8.54 10.02
CA GLU A 407 -22.89 7.81 11.21
C GLU A 407 -22.65 6.34 10.88
N GLN A 408 -23.55 5.72 10.10
CA GLN A 408 -23.37 4.38 9.57
C GLN A 408 -22.15 4.29 8.65
N LEU A 409 -21.95 5.27 7.75
CA LEU A 409 -20.77 5.31 6.88
C LEU A 409 -19.48 5.46 7.67
N ASN A 410 -19.47 6.31 8.71
CA ASN A 410 -18.32 6.50 9.60
C ASN A 410 -18.04 5.23 10.42
N GLN A 411 -19.07 4.54 10.89
CA GLN A 411 -18.94 3.23 11.55
C GLN A 411 -18.42 2.18 10.57
N GLU A 412 -18.93 2.13 9.35
CA GLU A 412 -18.47 1.21 8.30
C GLU A 412 -17.03 1.50 7.88
N ALA A 413 -16.63 2.77 7.81
CA ALA A 413 -15.24 3.18 7.61
C ALA A 413 -14.34 2.71 8.75
N LYS A 414 -14.81 2.80 10.01
CA LYS A 414 -14.09 2.31 11.20
C LYS A 414 -13.98 0.79 11.21
N ILE A 415 -15.06 0.09 10.90
CA ILE A 415 -15.15 -1.38 10.85
C ILE A 415 -14.36 -1.94 9.65
N SER A 416 -14.29 -1.23 8.53
CA SER A 416 -13.52 -1.66 7.35
C SER A 416 -12.02 -1.34 7.46
N GLY A 417 -11.53 -0.78 8.58
CA GLY A 417 -10.12 -0.38 8.73
C GLY A 417 -9.72 0.85 7.90
N HIS A 418 -10.69 1.56 7.31
CA HIS A 418 -10.47 2.78 6.53
C HIS A 418 -10.63 4.07 7.37
N SER A 419 -10.76 3.96 8.69
CA SER A 419 -10.94 5.09 9.62
C SER A 419 -9.88 6.17 9.49
N LYS A 420 -8.61 5.77 9.28
CA LYS A 420 -7.50 6.70 9.05
C LYS A 420 -7.52 7.33 7.66
N LYS A 421 -8.16 6.68 6.67
CA LYS A 421 -8.25 7.11 5.26
C LYS A 421 -9.40 8.08 4.99
N LEU A 422 -10.43 8.09 5.83
CA LEU A 422 -11.40 9.19 5.88
C LEU A 422 -10.81 10.33 6.73
N PRO A 423 -11.13 11.61 6.47
CA PRO A 423 -10.62 12.68 7.32
C PRO A 423 -11.11 12.48 8.75
N GLY A 424 -10.26 12.76 9.74
CA GLY A 424 -10.62 12.76 11.17
C GLY A 424 -11.69 13.81 11.55
N ASP A 425 -12.39 14.37 10.56
CA ASP A 425 -13.39 15.41 10.69
C ASP A 425 -14.83 14.86 10.55
N LEU A 426 -15.01 13.55 10.31
CA LEU A 426 -16.35 12.96 10.23
C LEU A 426 -17.08 12.96 11.57
N ASP A 427 -16.38 12.66 12.66
CA ASP A 427 -16.94 12.78 14.00
C ASP A 427 -17.34 14.24 14.29
N THR A 428 -16.51 15.22 13.89
CA THR A 428 -16.83 16.64 13.96
C THR A 428 -18.04 17.04 13.10
N ILE A 429 -18.19 16.44 11.91
CA ILE A 429 -19.35 16.66 11.03
C ILE A 429 -20.63 16.14 11.70
N LEU A 430 -20.58 14.94 12.28
CA LEU A 430 -21.72 14.33 12.98
C LEU A 430 -22.18 15.17 14.18
N GLU A 431 -21.24 15.72 14.95
CA GLU A 431 -21.52 16.66 16.05
C GLU A 431 -22.22 17.94 15.53
N LYS A 432 -21.70 18.55 14.47
CA LYS A 432 -22.31 19.75 13.87
C LYS A 432 -23.70 19.47 13.30
N MET A 433 -23.93 18.30 12.70
CA MET A 433 -25.25 17.91 12.22
C MET A 433 -26.25 17.81 13.37
N GLN A 434 -25.82 17.29 14.54
CA GLN A 434 -26.66 17.22 15.74
C GLN A 434 -27.04 18.63 16.26
N GLU A 435 -26.12 19.59 16.21
CA GLU A 435 -26.42 20.98 16.54
C GLU A 435 -27.46 21.59 15.59
N VAL A 436 -27.30 21.40 14.27
CA VAL A 436 -28.26 21.90 13.26
C VAL A 436 -29.65 21.32 13.49
N ILE A 437 -29.76 20.03 13.79
CA ILE A 437 -31.05 19.38 14.08
C ILE A 437 -31.68 19.99 15.33
N THR A 438 -30.88 20.25 16.37
CA THR A 438 -31.35 20.89 17.60
C THR A 438 -31.84 22.32 17.34
N ASP A 439 -31.13 23.09 16.52
CA ASP A 439 -31.52 24.45 16.13
C ASP A 439 -32.82 24.43 15.29
N MET A 440 -33.01 23.44 14.40
CA MET A 440 -34.26 23.26 13.65
C MET A 440 -35.45 22.87 14.55
N ASP A 441 -35.26 21.96 15.49
CA ASP A 441 -36.29 21.50 16.43
C ASP A 441 -36.72 22.62 17.39
N THR A 442 -35.79 23.48 17.78
CA THR A 442 -36.05 24.67 18.62
C THR A 442 -36.56 25.86 17.81
N GLN A 443 -36.84 25.68 16.51
CA GLN A 443 -37.35 26.69 15.59
C GLN A 443 -36.42 27.90 15.40
N LYS A 444 -35.12 27.72 15.63
CA LYS A 444 -34.09 28.73 15.46
C LYS A 444 -33.59 28.74 14.01
N LEU A 445 -34.37 29.36 13.12
CA LEU A 445 -33.96 29.62 11.74
C LEU A 445 -33.28 31.00 11.66
N ASP A 446 -31.95 31.01 11.68
CA ASP A 446 -31.10 32.19 11.57
C ASP A 446 -29.89 31.96 10.65
N ASP A 447 -29.11 33.02 10.43
CA ASP A 447 -27.91 32.95 9.58
C ASP A 447 -26.83 32.01 10.16
N GLU A 448 -26.82 31.80 11.49
CA GLU A 448 -25.90 30.88 12.16
C GLU A 448 -26.19 29.43 11.75
N LEU A 449 -27.47 29.02 11.74
CA LEU A 449 -27.90 27.70 11.28
C LEU A 449 -27.47 27.45 9.82
N ILE A 450 -27.68 28.42 8.94
CA ILE A 450 -27.26 28.31 7.52
C ILE A 450 -25.74 28.19 7.41
N GLN A 451 -24.98 28.96 8.20
CA GLN A 451 -23.51 28.83 8.22
C GLN A 451 -23.05 27.47 8.72
N LYS A 452 -23.71 26.89 9.73
CA LYS A 452 -23.39 25.52 10.20
C LYS A 452 -23.62 24.49 9.10
N GLN A 453 -24.73 24.60 8.37
CA GLN A 453 -25.06 23.76 7.22
C GLN A 453 -24.05 23.89 6.05
N GLU A 454 -23.63 25.11 5.72
CA GLU A 454 -22.60 25.35 4.70
C GLU A 454 -21.24 24.78 5.13
N ASN A 455 -20.88 24.93 6.42
CA ASN A 455 -19.66 24.35 6.97
C ASN A 455 -19.67 22.81 6.94
N ILE A 456 -20.82 22.19 7.23
CA ILE A 456 -21.00 20.73 7.11
C ILE A 456 -20.73 20.31 5.66
N LEU A 457 -21.38 20.96 4.68
CA LEU A 457 -21.20 20.66 3.27
C LEU A 457 -19.74 20.86 2.81
N SER A 458 -19.10 21.97 3.22
CA SER A 458 -17.69 22.24 2.91
C SER A 458 -16.80 21.11 3.41
N LYS A 459 -16.96 20.69 4.68
CA LYS A 459 -16.16 19.59 5.24
C LYS A 459 -16.44 18.26 4.57
N MET A 460 -17.67 17.98 4.12
CA MET A 460 -17.99 16.78 3.36
C MET A 460 -17.34 16.78 1.97
N LEU A 461 -17.28 17.94 1.30
CA LEU A 461 -16.59 18.10 0.02
C LEU A 461 -15.06 18.04 0.18
N ASP A 462 -14.52 18.62 1.26
CA ASP A 462 -13.10 18.50 1.62
C ASP A 462 -12.73 17.06 1.95
N ALA A 463 -13.63 16.31 2.60
CA ALA A 463 -13.46 14.89 2.83
C ALA A 463 -13.34 14.10 1.52
N GLN A 464 -14.24 14.39 0.57
CA GLN A 464 -14.20 13.80 -0.76
C GLN A 464 -12.90 14.14 -1.52
N ARG A 465 -12.42 15.39 -1.42
CA ARG A 465 -11.17 15.82 -2.07
C ARG A 465 -9.94 15.22 -1.40
N SER A 466 -9.88 15.21 -0.08
CA SER A 466 -8.76 14.65 0.70
C SER A 466 -8.55 13.16 0.40
N ILE A 467 -9.64 12.42 0.19
CA ILE A 467 -9.58 11.02 -0.24
C ILE A 467 -8.89 10.90 -1.62
N ASN A 468 -9.25 11.76 -2.58
CA ASN A 468 -8.69 11.74 -3.92
C ASN A 468 -7.26 12.34 -4.00
N GLU A 469 -6.92 13.30 -3.15
CA GLU A 469 -5.64 14.02 -3.17
C GLU A 469 -4.51 13.27 -2.45
N ARG A 470 -4.84 12.38 -1.49
CA ARG A 470 -3.84 11.55 -0.80
C ARG A 470 -3.02 10.68 -1.75
N ASP A 471 -3.60 10.25 -2.86
CA ASP A 471 -2.89 9.46 -3.89
C ASP A 471 -1.82 10.29 -4.64
N PHE A 472 -1.90 11.63 -4.57
CA PHE A 472 -1.05 12.54 -5.32
C PHE A 472 -0.12 13.41 -4.47
N GLU A 473 -0.15 13.28 -3.13
CA GLU A 473 0.61 14.17 -2.26
C GLU A 473 2.14 13.87 -2.34
N LYS A 474 2.90 14.89 -2.78
CA LYS A 474 4.36 14.88 -2.74
C LYS A 474 4.81 15.37 -1.37
N LYS A 475 4.92 14.48 -0.38
CA LYS A 475 5.55 14.82 0.91
C LYS A 475 7.01 15.23 0.68
N ARG A 476 7.38 16.43 1.16
CA ARG A 476 8.76 16.93 1.14
C ARG A 476 9.55 16.22 2.26
N GLU A 477 10.45 15.31 1.89
CA GLU A 477 11.42 14.76 2.83
C GLU A 477 12.49 15.83 3.13
N SER A 478 12.58 16.26 4.39
CA SER A 478 13.72 17.04 4.87
C SER A 478 14.74 16.07 5.46
N ARG A 479 15.86 15.86 4.76
CA ARG A 479 17.01 15.15 5.33
C ARG A 479 17.87 16.16 6.07
N THR A 480 18.12 15.93 7.35
CA THR A 480 19.17 16.66 8.08
C THR A 480 20.51 16.30 7.43
N GLY A 481 21.33 17.31 7.12
CA GLY A 481 22.62 17.07 6.46
C GLY A 481 23.51 16.17 7.31
N GLU A 482 23.85 14.98 6.79
CA GLU A 482 24.88 14.15 7.41
C GLU A 482 26.23 14.85 7.28
N THR A 483 26.97 14.93 8.38
CA THR A 483 28.36 15.39 8.35
C THR A 483 29.18 14.26 7.73
N VAL A 484 29.30 14.29 6.41
CA VAL A 484 30.26 13.45 5.69
C VAL A 484 31.64 13.95 6.09
N LEU A 485 32.39 13.15 6.85
CA LEU A 485 33.84 13.30 6.93
C LEU A 485 34.39 13.09 5.52
N ARG A 486 34.57 14.20 4.80
CA ARG A 486 35.26 14.19 3.52
C ARG A 486 36.74 14.00 3.83
N ASP A 487 37.28 12.86 3.42
CA ASP A 487 38.72 12.76 3.25
C ASP A 487 39.14 13.78 2.18
N SER A 488 40.06 14.66 2.54
CA SER A 488 40.72 15.51 1.56
C SER A 488 41.33 14.61 0.50
N PRO A 489 41.18 14.92 -0.80
CA PRO A 489 41.87 14.18 -1.85
C PRO A 489 43.35 14.04 -1.49
N TYR A 490 43.91 12.84 -1.70
CA TYR A 490 45.34 12.61 -1.52
C TYR A 490 46.15 13.67 -2.29
N GLU A 491 47.30 14.07 -1.73
CA GLU A 491 48.21 14.98 -2.44
C GLU A 491 48.49 14.46 -3.85
N LEU A 492 48.45 15.38 -4.81
CA LEU A 492 48.56 15.09 -6.23
C LEU A 492 49.95 14.49 -6.51
N ASN A 493 50.05 13.16 -6.63
CA ASN A 493 51.32 12.49 -6.93
C ASN A 493 51.63 12.60 -8.42
N LEU A 494 52.46 13.58 -8.76
CA LEU A 494 52.85 13.92 -10.12
C LEU A 494 54.22 13.34 -10.52
N SER A 495 54.82 12.48 -9.68
CA SER A 495 56.16 11.91 -9.90
C SER A 495 56.17 10.70 -10.83
N THR A 496 54.99 10.19 -11.23
CA THR A 496 54.87 9.05 -12.13
C THR A 496 54.92 9.50 -13.60
N LYS A 497 55.52 8.67 -14.47
CA LYS A 497 55.53 8.94 -15.93
C LYS A 497 54.12 9.08 -16.52
N GLU A 498 53.15 8.37 -15.96
CA GLU A 498 51.74 8.44 -16.34
C GLU A 498 51.13 9.82 -16.02
N ALA A 499 51.41 10.38 -14.84
CA ALA A 499 50.95 11.72 -14.47
C ALA A 499 51.56 12.81 -15.37
N ILE A 500 52.84 12.70 -15.71
CA ILE A 500 53.52 13.63 -16.62
C ILE A 500 52.93 13.56 -18.03
N ASN A 501 52.60 12.37 -18.52
CA ASN A 501 51.95 12.20 -19.83
C ASN A 501 50.52 12.76 -19.80
N LYS A 502 49.76 12.54 -18.73
CA LYS A 502 48.43 13.14 -18.55
C LYS A 502 48.47 14.67 -18.58
N ILE A 503 49.44 15.29 -17.92
CA ILE A 503 49.63 16.76 -17.97
C ILE A 503 49.87 17.24 -19.40
N LYS A 504 50.67 16.51 -20.19
CA LYS A 504 50.92 16.84 -21.60
C LYS A 504 49.68 16.68 -22.46
N ASP A 505 48.90 15.62 -22.23
CA ASP A 505 47.67 15.35 -22.98
C ASP A 505 46.60 16.41 -22.68
N GLU A 506 46.45 16.81 -21.42
CA GLU A 506 45.53 17.88 -21.01
C GLU A 506 45.99 19.26 -21.51
N LEU A 507 47.29 19.55 -21.52
CA LEU A 507 47.81 20.78 -22.16
C LEU A 507 47.51 20.80 -23.67
N ASN A 508 47.77 19.69 -24.36
CA ASN A 508 47.48 19.57 -25.80
C ASN A 508 45.98 19.67 -26.10
N ARG A 509 45.13 19.21 -25.19
CA ARG A 509 43.68 19.35 -25.27
C ARG A 509 43.26 20.80 -25.06
N ALA A 510 43.76 21.45 -24.03
CA ALA A 510 43.45 22.85 -23.74
C ALA A 510 43.87 23.78 -24.89
N VAL A 511 45.03 23.56 -25.50
CA VAL A 511 45.48 24.33 -26.68
C VAL A 511 44.57 24.12 -27.90
N LYS A 512 43.85 22.99 -28.01
CA LYS A 512 42.91 22.72 -29.10
C LYS A 512 41.51 23.29 -28.88
N GLU A 513 41.20 23.73 -27.66
CA GLU A 513 39.87 24.24 -27.29
C GLU A 513 39.65 25.72 -27.69
N GLY A 514 40.66 26.37 -28.29
CA GLY A 514 40.51 27.66 -28.98
C GLY A 514 40.41 28.87 -28.04
N TYR A 515 41.12 28.86 -26.91
CA TYR A 515 41.19 29.98 -25.97
C TYR A 515 41.83 31.22 -26.61
N THR A 516 41.54 32.41 -26.07
CA THR A 516 42.24 33.63 -26.53
C THR A 516 43.70 33.59 -26.09
N LYS A 517 44.60 34.23 -26.85
CA LYS A 517 46.06 34.19 -26.61
C LYS A 517 46.47 34.46 -25.16
N ASP A 518 45.83 35.43 -24.51
CA ASP A 518 46.14 35.80 -23.12
C ASP A 518 45.83 34.65 -22.14
N TYR A 519 44.77 33.87 -22.39
CA TYR A 519 44.44 32.69 -21.59
C TYR A 519 45.30 31.48 -21.97
N GLU A 520 45.64 31.29 -23.24
CA GLU A 520 46.57 30.23 -23.66
C GLU A 520 47.93 30.37 -22.96
N GLU A 521 48.48 31.58 -22.87
CA GLU A 521 49.74 31.83 -22.16
C GLU A 521 49.65 31.51 -20.66
N LEU A 522 48.51 31.80 -20.02
CA LEU A 522 48.28 31.47 -18.61
C LEU A 522 48.14 29.96 -18.39
N ILE A 523 47.45 29.27 -19.30
CA ILE A 523 47.27 27.81 -19.26
C ILE A 523 48.62 27.11 -19.44
N ILE A 524 49.44 27.55 -20.40
CA ILE A 524 50.79 27.03 -20.62
C ILE A 524 51.64 27.23 -19.36
N LYS A 525 51.68 28.44 -18.80
CA LYS A 525 52.43 28.73 -17.57
C LYS A 525 51.95 27.90 -16.37
N TYR A 526 50.66 27.66 -16.24
CA TYR A 526 50.11 26.81 -15.18
C TYR A 526 50.62 25.36 -15.30
N TYR A 527 50.52 24.75 -16.47
CA TYR A 527 50.99 23.38 -16.68
C TYR A 527 52.52 23.25 -16.67
N GLU A 528 53.26 24.29 -17.06
CA GLU A 528 54.71 24.37 -16.89
C GLU A 528 55.09 24.43 -15.40
N SER A 529 54.40 25.26 -14.59
CA SER A 529 54.64 25.35 -13.16
C SER A 529 54.33 24.04 -12.41
N LEU A 530 53.30 23.30 -12.85
CA LEU A 530 53.00 21.96 -12.35
C LEU A 530 54.11 20.94 -12.67
N ARG A 531 54.82 21.14 -13.79
CA ARG A 531 55.95 20.28 -14.19
C ARG A 531 57.24 20.65 -13.45
N GLU A 532 57.51 21.94 -13.26
CA GLU A 532 58.71 22.43 -12.57
C GLU A 532 58.69 22.12 -11.08
N ASN A 533 57.53 22.25 -10.41
CA ASN A 533 57.36 21.88 -9.00
C ASN A 533 57.56 20.37 -8.72
N ASN A 534 57.63 19.52 -9.76
CA ASN A 534 57.99 18.09 -9.63
C ASN A 534 59.45 17.77 -9.89
N SER A 535 60.22 18.70 -10.44
CA SER A 535 61.64 18.48 -10.77
C SER A 535 62.58 18.89 -9.63
N GLY A 536 62.02 19.38 -8.51
CA GLY A 536 62.74 20.01 -7.40
C GLY A 536 62.61 19.31 -6.04
N ASN A 537 62.40 17.98 -6.01
CA ASN A 537 62.56 17.15 -4.82
C ASN A 537 63.39 15.91 -5.13
#